data_AF-A0AB37CX69-F1
#
_entry.id   AF-A0AB37CX69-F1
#
_cell.length_a   1.000
_cell.length_b   1.000
_cell.length_c   1.000
_cell.angle_alpha   90.00
_cell.angle_beta   90.00
_cell.angle_gamma   90.00
#
_symmetry.space_group_name_H-M   'P 1'
#
loop_
_entity.id
_entity.type
_entity.pdbx_description
1 polymer ?
#
loop_
_entity_poly.entity_id
_entity_poly.type
_entity_poly.pdbx_seq_one_letter_code
_entity_poly.pdbx_strand_id
1 'polypeptide(L)'
;MNNKYKIESLGDFLKIPADRIKDCLAELGDHLFAMRQTIDNFGVEPTGNEVKSFTWEDDGKQDLAIKATVGEEVVEVKFTKAESMEG
;
A
#
# COMPACT_ATOMS: atom_id res chain seq x y z
N MET A 1 2.31 -14.33 14.42
CA MET A 1 0.95 -13.75 14.47
C MET A 1 0.98 -12.60 13.49
N ASN A 2 0.24 -12.69 12.38
CA ASN A 2 0.21 -11.61 11.40
C ASN A 2 -0.86 -10.63 11.83
N ASN A 3 -0.45 -9.44 12.27
CA ASN A 3 -1.39 -8.39 12.64
C ASN A 3 -1.77 -7.61 11.38
N LYS A 4 -3.07 -7.42 11.14
CA LYS A 4 -3.56 -6.66 9.98
C LYS A 4 -4.11 -5.34 10.43
N TYR A 5 -3.65 -4.26 9.80
CA TYR A 5 -4.03 -2.89 10.11
C TYR A 5 -4.66 -2.26 8.89
N LYS A 6 -5.94 -1.92 8.98
CA LYS A 6 -6.63 -1.14 7.96
C LYS A 6 -6.42 0.35 8.26
N ILE A 7 -5.88 1.08 7.30
CA ILE A 7 -5.59 2.50 7.40
C ILE A 7 -6.53 3.26 6.47
N GLU A 8 -7.43 4.05 7.08
CA GLU A 8 -8.40 4.92 6.41
C GLU A 8 -8.14 6.40 6.75
N SER A 9 -7.37 6.65 7.81
CA SER A 9 -7.01 7.97 8.31
C SER A 9 -5.63 7.96 8.97
N LEU A 10 -5.04 9.14 9.19
CA LEU A 10 -3.77 9.26 9.93
C LEU A 10 -3.87 8.71 11.37
N GLY A 11 -5.06 8.73 11.97
CA GLY A 11 -5.27 8.19 13.32
C GLY A 11 -5.14 6.67 13.40
N ASP A 12 -5.34 5.95 12.29
CA ASP A 12 -5.22 4.50 12.27
C ASP A 12 -3.77 4.02 12.42
N PHE A 13 -2.79 4.84 12.07
CA PHE A 13 -1.38 4.53 12.33
C PHE A 13 -1.06 4.41 13.83
N LEU A 14 -1.85 5.07 14.70
CA LEU A 14 -1.67 4.97 16.15
C LEU A 14 -2.14 3.61 16.71
N LYS A 15 -2.83 2.80 15.90
CA LYS A 15 -3.21 1.42 16.25
C LYS A 15 -2.07 0.43 15.99
N ILE A 16 -1.05 0.83 15.22
CA ILE A 16 0.15 0.05 14.94
C ILE A 16 1.13 0.20 16.11
N PRO A 17 1.82 -0.88 16.55
CA PRO A 17 2.91 -0.78 17.52
C PRO A 17 3.95 0.27 17.12
N ALA A 18 4.36 1.11 18.07
CA ALA A 18 5.18 2.30 17.77
C ALA A 18 6.52 1.99 17.08
N ASP A 19 7.11 0.84 17.40
CA ASP A 19 8.33 0.33 16.78
C ASP A 19 8.14 -0.12 15.33
N ARG A 20 6.90 -0.38 14.91
CA ARG A 20 6.54 -0.91 13.58
C ARG A 20 5.91 0.14 12.65
N ILE A 21 5.55 1.32 13.16
CA ILE A 21 5.00 2.42 12.34
C ILE A 21 5.95 2.79 11.19
N LYS A 22 7.27 2.78 11.44
CA LYS A 22 8.27 3.11 10.41
C LYS A 22 8.30 2.08 9.29
N ASP A 23 8.17 0.79 9.60
CA ASP A 23 8.13 -0.28 8.59
C ASP A 23 6.88 -0.12 7.72
N CYS A 24 5.72 0.09 8.34
CA CYS A 24 4.46 0.35 7.64
C CYS A 24 4.56 1.56 6.69
N LEU A 25 5.18 2.66 7.14
CA LEU A 25 5.37 3.86 6.31
C LEU A 25 6.38 3.64 5.18
N ALA A 26 7.42 2.84 5.40
CA ALA A 26 8.40 2.50 4.37
C ALA A 26 7.75 1.69 3.25
N GLU A 27 6.99 0.64 3.60
CA GLU A 27 6.24 -0.15 2.63
C GLU A 27 5.22 0.71 1.88
N LEU A 28 4.43 1.54 2.58
CA LEU A 28 3.50 2.47 1.94
C LEU A 28 4.23 3.38 0.93
N GLY A 29 5.42 3.88 1.27
CA GLY A 29 6.26 4.68 0.39
C GLY A 29 6.63 3.96 -0.90
N ASP A 30 7.08 2.71 -0.82
CA ASP A 30 7.43 1.87 -1.97
C ASP A 30 6.21 1.66 -2.89
N HIS A 31 5.02 1.45 -2.31
CA HIS A 31 3.80 1.26 -3.09
C HIS A 31 3.30 2.55 -3.75
N LEU A 32 3.39 3.69 -3.07
CA LEU A 32 3.08 5.00 -3.67
C LEU A 32 4.02 5.32 -4.83
N PHE A 33 5.30 4.95 -4.70
CA PHE A 33 6.26 5.08 -5.79
C PHE A 33 5.87 4.21 -7.01
N ALA A 34 5.54 2.94 -6.80
CA ALA A 34 5.10 2.05 -7.88
C ALA A 34 3.80 2.54 -8.55
N MET A 35 2.84 3.04 -7.76
CA MET A 35 1.61 3.64 -8.27
C MET A 35 1.89 4.89 -9.10
N ARG A 36 2.81 5.76 -8.66
CA ARG A 36 3.22 6.94 -9.42
C ARG A 36 3.83 6.56 -10.77
N GLN A 37 4.74 5.59 -10.79
CA GLN A 37 5.32 5.10 -12.05
C GLN A 37 4.25 4.55 -13.00
N THR A 38 3.24 3.86 -12.47
CA THR A 38 2.12 3.35 -13.25
C THR A 38 1.32 4.50 -13.88
N ILE A 39 0.95 5.51 -13.09
CA ILE A 39 0.25 6.72 -13.56
C ILE A 39 1.04 7.42 -14.68
N ASP A 40 2.34 7.64 -14.46
CA ASP A 40 3.22 8.29 -15.44
C ASP A 40 3.31 7.47 -16.75
N ASN A 41 3.40 6.14 -16.66
CA ASN A 41 3.47 5.25 -17.83
C ASN A 41 2.18 5.23 -18.66
N PHE A 42 1.02 5.36 -18.02
CA PHE A 42 -0.28 5.41 -18.71
C PHE A 42 -0.69 6.82 -19.14
N GLY A 43 0.09 7.85 -18.81
CA GLY A 43 -0.20 9.24 -19.16
C GLY A 43 -1.50 9.76 -18.53
N VAL A 44 -1.89 9.21 -17.38
CA VAL A 44 -3.10 9.61 -16.64
C VAL A 44 -2.74 10.63 -15.57
N GLU A 45 -3.65 11.57 -15.28
CA GLU A 45 -3.44 12.53 -14.19
C GLU A 45 -3.96 11.99 -12.85
N PRO A 46 -3.25 12.22 -11.74
CA PRO A 46 -3.73 11.86 -10.42
C PRO A 46 -4.96 12.71 -10.04
N THR A 47 -6.01 12.03 -9.63
CA THR A 47 -7.32 12.56 -9.23
C THR A 47 -7.46 12.75 -7.72
N GLY A 48 -6.56 12.14 -6.92
CA GLY A 48 -6.61 12.14 -5.46
C GLY A 48 -7.56 11.08 -4.88
N ASN A 49 -8.22 10.29 -5.73
CA ASN A 49 -9.14 9.22 -5.32
C ASN A 49 -8.57 7.81 -5.55
N GLU A 50 -7.29 7.71 -5.94
CA GLU A 50 -6.65 6.45 -6.32
C GLU A 50 -6.61 5.46 -5.16
N VAL A 51 -6.43 5.94 -3.93
CA VAL A 51 -6.37 5.10 -2.72
C VAL A 51 -7.29 5.67 -1.65
N LYS A 52 -8.35 4.92 -1.31
CA LYS A 52 -9.26 5.28 -0.21
C LYS A 52 -8.85 4.64 1.12
N SER A 53 -8.26 3.46 1.06
CA SER A 53 -7.76 2.74 2.23
C SER A 53 -6.70 1.74 1.82
N PHE A 54 -5.72 1.49 2.69
CA PHE A 54 -4.78 0.39 2.53
C PHE A 54 -4.82 -0.53 3.74
N THR A 55 -4.50 -1.79 3.54
CA THR A 55 -4.33 -2.77 4.62
C THR A 55 -2.87 -3.20 4.66
N TRP A 56 -2.22 -2.94 5.78
CA TRP A 56 -0.87 -3.40 6.06
C TRP A 56 -0.92 -4.68 6.88
N GLU A 57 -0.15 -5.68 6.47
CA GLU A 57 0.01 -6.93 7.19
C GLU A 57 1.41 -6.97 7.80
N ASP A 58 1.47 -6.94 9.12
CA ASP A 58 2.73 -7.08 9.84
C ASP A 58 3.12 -8.56 9.93
N ASP A 59 3.76 -9.05 8.86
CA ASP A 59 4.22 -10.43 8.74
C ASP A 59 5.74 -10.56 8.48
N GLY A 60 6.46 -9.43 8.51
CA GLY A 60 7.88 -9.37 8.20
C GLY A 60 8.19 -9.48 6.71
N LYS A 61 7.18 -9.46 5.85
CA LYS A 61 7.30 -9.38 4.40
C LYS A 61 6.89 -7.98 3.93
N GLN A 62 7.32 -7.63 2.72
CA GLN A 62 6.90 -6.39 2.06
C GLN A 62 5.68 -6.67 1.19
N ASP A 63 4.56 -6.98 1.84
CA ASP A 63 3.31 -7.35 1.18
C ASP A 63 2.21 -6.33 1.57
N LEU A 64 1.70 -5.59 0.58
CA LEU A 64 0.63 -4.60 0.80
C LEU A 64 -0.62 -4.92 0.00
N ALA A 65 -1.77 -4.87 0.66
CA ALA A 65 -3.07 -4.88 -0.01
C ALA A 65 -3.64 -3.46 -0.06
N ILE A 66 -3.72 -2.89 -1.26
CA ILE A 66 -4.34 -1.59 -1.52
C ILE A 66 -5.75 -1.81 -2.04
N LYS A 67 -6.73 -1.12 -1.45
CA LYS A 67 -8.05 -0.96 -2.09
C LYS A 67 -8.09 0.39 -2.78
N ALA A 68 -7.89 0.34 -4.10
CA ALA A 68 -7.99 1.48 -4.98
C ALA A 68 -9.41 1.61 -5.51
N THR A 69 -9.86 2.84 -5.78
CA THR A 69 -11.07 3.04 -6.59
C THR A 69 -10.63 3.70 -7.90
N VAL A 70 -10.93 3.08 -9.03
CA VAL A 70 -10.67 3.64 -10.36
C VAL A 70 -12.03 3.88 -11.00
N GLY A 71 -12.48 5.15 -11.04
CA GLY A 71 -13.87 5.47 -11.42
C GLY A 71 -14.88 5.00 -10.37
N GLU A 72 -15.91 4.26 -10.78
CA GLU A 72 -16.90 3.63 -9.87
C GLU A 72 -16.47 2.23 -9.39
N GLU A 73 -15.36 1.69 -9.90
CA GLU A 73 -14.91 0.32 -9.60
C GLU A 73 -13.91 0.28 -8.44
N VAL A 74 -14.12 -0.65 -7.50
CA VAL A 74 -13.18 -0.94 -6.42
C VAL A 74 -12.23 -2.05 -6.87
N VAL A 75 -10.95 -1.72 -6.98
CA VAL A 75 -9.88 -2.65 -7.34
C VAL A 75 -9.05 -2.96 -6.10
N GLU A 76 -9.03 -4.23 -5.69
CA GLU A 76 -8.10 -4.70 -4.67
C GLU A 76 -6.80 -5.14 -5.36
N VAL A 77 -5.73 -4.38 -5.15
CA VAL A 77 -4.41 -4.70 -5.68
C VAL A 77 -3.55 -5.19 -4.54
N LYS A 78 -3.08 -6.43 -4.64
CA LYS A 78 -2.05 -6.97 -3.74
C LYS A 78 -0.71 -6.85 -4.43
N PHE A 79 0.17 -6.09 -3.81
CA PHE A 79 1.56 -5.99 -4.20
C PHE A 79 2.35 -6.89 -3.26
N THR A 80 2.77 -8.03 -3.78
CA THR A 80 3.79 -8.89 -3.15
C THR A 80 5.10 -8.63 -3.87
N LYS A 81 6.14 -8.23 -3.16
CA LYS A 81 7.48 -8.21 -3.75
C LYS A 81 7.88 -9.66 -3.98
N ALA A 82 7.83 -10.11 -5.24
CA ALA A 82 8.43 -11.39 -5.60
C ALA A 82 9.92 -11.27 -5.27
N GLU A 83 10.45 -12.20 -4.46
CA GLU A 83 11.89 -12.36 -4.31
C GLU A 83 12.47 -12.47 -5.72
N SER A 84 13.23 -11.47 -6.13
CA SER A 84 14.07 -11.55 -7.31
C SER A 84 14.98 -12.75 -7.11
N MET A 85 14.64 -13.89 -7.72
CA MET A 85 15.62 -14.93 -7.98
C MET A 85 16.60 -14.33 -8.99
N GLU A 86 17.67 -13.72 -8.48
CA GLU A 86 18.90 -13.56 -9.24
C GLU A 86 19.39 -14.97 -9.61
N GLY A 87 19.37 -15.26 -10.90
CA GLY A 87 19.95 -16.44 -11.53
C GLY A 87 20.80 -16.01 -12.71
#